data_AF-A0A351TLC8-F1
#
_entry.id   AF-A0A351TLC8-F1
#
_cell.length_a   1.000
_cell.length_b   1.000
_cell.length_c   1.000
_cell.angle_alpha   90.00
_cell.angle_beta   90.00
_cell.angle_gamma   90.00
#
_symmetry.space_group_name_H-M   'P 1'
#
loop_
_entity.id
_entity.type
_entity.pdbx_description
1 polymer ?
#
loop_
_entity_poly.entity_id
_entity_poly.type
_entity_poly.pdbx_seq_one_letter_code
_entity_poly.pdbx_strand_id
1 'polypeptide(L)'
;MSKYISVYRLTIFGILLFFCLSLRKAWALHDRYPDPPIRTCRYGESIGLGSYRMTFSGWEWGDGSLVKEKFPDYILVYPREDGLAEDARVGLICFTVTKTSPGGDILDFTAMGFSSGAWGNQFDLELFYLLNPELNSPFLDLPDGGTQEVILPLILLESQFTEEQWEEIDSREFYVNIQYYPEHIRFLCPCGGRQFGRLCVYRPIQRSDSS
;
A
#
# COMPACT_ATOMS: atom_id res chain seq x y z
N MET A 1 5.05 21.11 56.68
CA MET A 1 6.03 20.50 55.74
C MET A 1 5.93 18.97 55.63
N SER A 2 5.78 18.20 56.70
CA SER A 2 5.75 16.71 56.65
C SER A 2 4.61 16.08 55.79
N LYS A 3 3.39 16.61 55.83
CA LYS A 3 2.26 16.10 55.02
C LYS A 3 2.49 16.18 53.50
N TYR A 4 3.15 17.22 53.02
CA TYR A 4 3.43 17.40 51.59
C TYR A 4 4.46 16.39 51.06
N ILE A 5 5.45 16.03 51.89
CA ILE A 5 6.45 15.00 51.56
C ILE A 5 5.79 13.61 51.50
N SER A 6 4.82 13.34 52.37
CA SER A 6 4.08 12.06 52.38
C SER A 6 3.15 11.91 51.17
N VAL A 7 2.42 12.97 50.78
CA VAL A 7 1.55 12.95 49.60
C VAL A 7 2.38 12.81 48.32
N TYR A 8 3.49 13.54 48.20
CA TYR A 8 4.39 13.45 47.05
C TYR A 8 4.98 12.04 46.85
N ARG A 9 5.38 11.38 47.94
CA ARG A 9 5.85 9.98 47.90
C ARG A 9 4.76 9.01 47.46
N LEU A 10 3.51 9.22 47.91
CA LEU A 10 2.37 8.39 47.51
C LEU A 10 2.05 8.57 46.02
N THR A 11 2.10 9.80 45.52
CA THR A 11 1.88 10.11 44.10
C THR A 11 2.97 9.50 43.21
N ILE A 12 4.25 9.64 43.58
CA ILE A 12 5.35 9.00 42.85
C ILE A 12 5.18 7.49 42.84
N PHE A 13 4.85 6.89 43.98
CA PHE A 13 4.63 5.44 44.06
C PHE A 13 3.47 4.98 43.17
N GLY A 14 2.37 5.75 43.14
CA GLY A 14 1.24 5.50 42.24
C GLY A 14 1.63 5.57 40.77
N ILE A 15 2.40 6.59 40.37
CA ILE A 15 2.92 6.74 38.99
C ILE A 15 3.83 5.57 38.65
N LEU A 16 4.79 5.22 39.51
CA LEU A 16 5.70 4.10 39.30
C LEU A 16 4.94 2.78 39.18
N LEU A 17 3.95 2.53 40.04
CA LEU A 17 3.11 1.34 39.97
C LEU A 17 2.35 1.27 38.63
N PHE A 18 1.77 2.39 38.18
CA PHE A 18 1.11 2.47 36.88
C PHE A 18 2.08 2.14 35.73
N PHE A 19 3.28 2.73 35.72
CA PHE A 19 4.30 2.42 34.71
C PHE A 19 4.72 0.95 34.75
N CYS A 20 4.95 0.37 35.92
CA CYS A 20 5.28 -1.05 36.07
C CYS A 20 4.17 -1.96 35.52
N LEU A 21 2.90 -1.66 35.80
CA LEU A 21 1.76 -2.42 35.28
C LEU A 21 1.61 -2.28 33.77
N SER A 22 1.81 -1.07 33.24
CA SER A 22 1.79 -0.79 31.79
C SER A 22 2.91 -1.50 31.05
N LEU A 23 4.14 -1.47 31.57
CA LEU A 23 5.29 -2.19 31.01
C LEU A 23 5.09 -3.70 31.05
N ARG A 24 4.56 -4.25 32.16
CA ARG A 24 4.23 -5.68 32.25
C ARG A 24 3.21 -6.09 31.20
N LYS A 25 2.18 -5.27 30.98
CA LYS A 25 1.17 -5.51 29.94
C LYS A 25 1.76 -5.40 28.53
N ALA A 26 2.60 -4.40 28.27
CA ALA A 26 3.27 -4.24 26.98
C ALA A 26 4.18 -5.42 26.67
N TRP A 27 4.94 -5.90 27.65
CA TRP A 27 5.83 -7.05 27.47
C TRP A 27 5.06 -8.36 27.24
N ALA A 28 4.00 -8.60 28.02
CA ALA A 28 3.12 -9.75 27.81
C ALA A 28 2.39 -9.71 26.44
N LEU A 29 2.17 -8.52 25.88
CA LEU A 29 1.61 -8.37 24.53
C LEU A 29 2.66 -8.69 23.47
N HIS A 30 3.88 -8.15 23.61
CA HIS A 30 4.99 -8.42 22.69
C HIS A 30 5.36 -9.91 22.65
N ASP A 31 5.38 -10.60 23.79
CA ASP A 31 5.63 -12.05 23.83
C ASP A 31 4.56 -12.86 23.08
N ARG A 32 3.33 -12.34 22.98
CA ARG A 32 2.22 -12.98 22.25
C ARG A 32 2.18 -12.58 20.77
N TYR A 33 2.62 -11.36 20.46
CA TYR A 33 2.61 -10.76 19.13
C TYR A 33 3.97 -10.10 18.88
N PRO A 34 5.03 -10.90 18.66
CA PRO A 34 6.34 -10.35 18.34
C PRO A 34 6.25 -9.58 17.02
N ASP A 35 7.20 -8.67 16.79
CA ASP A 35 7.30 -8.00 15.51
C ASP A 35 7.57 -9.05 14.42
N PRO A 36 6.77 -9.08 13.35
CA PRO A 36 6.90 -10.09 12.32
C PRO A 36 8.22 -9.88 11.56
N PRO A 37 8.93 -10.95 11.17
CA PRO A 37 10.07 -10.81 10.28
C PRO A 37 9.61 -10.14 8.98
N ILE A 38 10.43 -9.23 8.45
CA ILE A 38 10.11 -8.51 7.21
C ILE A 38 10.78 -9.22 6.04
N ARG A 39 9.96 -9.65 5.08
CA ARG A 39 10.42 -10.18 3.79
C ARG A 39 10.18 -9.15 2.70
N THR A 40 11.27 -8.62 2.17
CA THR A 40 11.24 -7.65 1.07
C THR A 40 11.53 -8.36 -0.24
N CYS A 41 10.54 -8.39 -1.12
CA CYS A 41 10.63 -8.90 -2.48
C CYS A 41 10.93 -7.79 -3.48
N ARG A 42 11.52 -8.14 -4.61
CA ARG A 42 11.89 -7.23 -5.70
C ARG A 42 11.01 -7.44 -6.93
N TYR A 43 11.11 -6.50 -7.86
CA TYR A 43 10.53 -6.63 -9.19
C TYR A 43 10.92 -7.97 -9.85
N GLY A 44 9.93 -8.65 -10.44
CA GLY A 44 10.08 -9.97 -11.06
C GLY A 44 10.00 -11.15 -10.09
N GLU A 45 10.04 -10.92 -8.78
CA GLU A 45 9.87 -12.00 -7.80
C GLU A 45 8.40 -12.35 -7.57
N SER A 46 8.17 -13.60 -7.15
CA SER A 46 6.85 -14.13 -6.83
C SER A 46 6.74 -14.50 -5.36
N ILE A 47 5.56 -14.33 -4.79
CA ILE A 47 5.18 -14.82 -3.47
C ILE A 47 3.95 -15.73 -3.56
N GLY A 48 3.84 -16.66 -2.61
CA GLY A 48 2.64 -17.46 -2.43
C GLY A 48 1.73 -16.83 -1.37
N LEU A 49 0.45 -16.71 -1.68
CA LEU A 49 -0.60 -16.18 -0.81
C LEU A 49 -1.77 -17.17 -0.83
N GLY A 50 -1.79 -18.11 0.14
CA GLY A 50 -2.76 -19.20 0.13
C GLY A 50 -2.64 -20.06 -1.13
N SER A 51 -3.72 -20.17 -1.90
CA SER A 51 -3.74 -20.86 -3.20
C SER A 51 -3.27 -19.99 -4.37
N TYR A 52 -2.93 -18.73 -4.14
CA TYR A 52 -2.46 -17.82 -5.19
C TYR A 52 -0.95 -17.69 -5.22
N ARG A 53 -0.42 -17.45 -6.42
CA ARG A 53 0.92 -16.92 -6.65
C ARG A 53 0.79 -15.52 -7.22
N MET A 54 1.44 -14.56 -6.58
CA MET A 54 1.46 -13.18 -7.04
C MET A 54 2.89 -12.77 -7.42
N THR A 55 3.06 -12.20 -8.61
CA THR A 55 4.36 -11.82 -9.17
C THR A 55 4.36 -10.35 -9.54
N PHE A 56 5.35 -9.59 -9.09
CA PHE A 56 5.50 -8.19 -9.48
C PHE A 56 6.01 -8.11 -10.93
N SER A 57 5.12 -7.80 -11.87
CA SER A 57 5.33 -7.98 -13.32
C SER A 57 5.50 -6.68 -14.11
N GLY A 58 5.06 -5.53 -13.60
CA GLY A 58 5.19 -4.26 -14.30
C GLY A 58 5.19 -3.04 -13.38
N TRP A 59 5.92 -1.99 -13.76
CA TRP A 59 6.00 -0.73 -13.01
C TRP A 59 6.02 0.47 -13.95
N GLU A 60 5.12 1.43 -13.73
CA GLU A 60 5.16 2.76 -14.31
C GLU A 60 5.22 3.81 -13.19
N TRP A 61 6.01 4.86 -13.38
CA TRP A 61 6.17 5.97 -12.44
C TRP A 61 6.15 7.29 -13.19
N GLY A 62 5.42 8.27 -12.67
CA GLY A 62 5.33 9.60 -13.28
C GLY A 62 4.58 10.59 -12.41
N ASP A 63 4.17 11.71 -13.00
CA ASP A 63 3.30 12.69 -12.36
C ASP A 63 1.80 12.37 -12.63
N GLY A 64 0.91 13.28 -12.23
CA GLY A 64 -0.53 13.14 -12.47
C GLY A 64 -0.95 13.06 -13.95
N SER A 65 -0.08 13.46 -14.89
CA SER A 65 -0.37 13.33 -16.33
C SER A 65 -0.49 11.87 -16.75
N LEU A 66 0.21 10.95 -16.08
CA LEU A 66 0.18 9.53 -16.38
C LEU A 66 -1.24 8.94 -16.29
N VAL A 67 -2.03 9.41 -15.33
CA VAL A 67 -3.45 9.02 -15.19
C VAL A 67 -4.30 9.76 -16.21
N LYS A 68 -4.09 11.06 -16.39
CA LYS A 68 -4.86 11.90 -17.31
C LYS A 68 -4.74 11.45 -18.77
N GLU A 69 -3.59 10.95 -19.18
CA GLU A 69 -3.37 10.42 -20.53
C GLU A 69 -4.16 9.13 -20.77
N LYS A 70 -4.26 8.25 -19.75
CA LYS A 70 -5.01 6.99 -19.84
C LYS A 70 -6.51 7.19 -19.64
N PHE A 71 -6.89 8.09 -18.73
CA PHE A 71 -8.26 8.39 -18.33
C PHE A 71 -8.48 9.92 -18.26
N PRO A 72 -8.74 10.58 -19.40
CA PRO A 72 -8.92 12.03 -19.45
C PRO A 72 -10.05 12.56 -18.58
N ASP A 73 -11.08 11.74 -18.36
CA ASP A 73 -12.26 12.09 -17.57
C ASP A 73 -12.07 11.86 -16.06
N TYR A 74 -11.01 11.16 -15.65
CA TYR A 74 -10.72 10.93 -14.23
C TYR A 74 -10.04 12.16 -13.62
N ILE A 75 -10.67 12.73 -12.61
CA ILE A 75 -10.22 13.96 -11.96
C ILE A 75 -9.27 13.60 -10.82
N LEU A 76 -7.98 13.55 -11.12
CA LEU A 76 -6.91 13.49 -10.11
C LEU A 76 -6.58 14.90 -9.60
N VAL A 77 -7.57 15.60 -9.03
CA VAL A 77 -7.38 16.96 -8.50
C VAL A 77 -7.68 16.95 -7.01
N TYR A 78 -6.62 17.07 -6.23
CA TYR A 78 -6.70 17.37 -4.81
C TYR A 78 -6.47 18.87 -4.67
N PRO A 79 -7.51 19.65 -4.31
CA PRO A 79 -7.34 21.08 -4.13
C PRO A 79 -6.51 21.32 -2.88
N ARG A 80 -5.45 22.11 -3.01
CA ARG A 80 -4.78 22.74 -1.86
C ARG A 80 -5.72 23.73 -1.17
N GLU A 81 -5.38 24.12 0.06
CA GLU A 81 -6.13 25.14 0.81
C GLU A 81 -6.24 26.49 0.06
N ASP A 82 -5.31 26.78 -0.84
CA ASP A 82 -5.27 27.98 -1.70
C ASP A 82 -6.08 27.84 -3.02
N GLY A 83 -6.70 26.67 -3.25
CA GLY A 83 -7.48 26.36 -4.45
C GLY A 83 -6.66 26.00 -5.69
N LEU A 84 -5.33 25.89 -5.57
CA LEU A 84 -4.48 25.39 -6.65
C LEU A 84 -4.51 23.85 -6.70
N ALA A 85 -4.26 23.31 -7.90
CA ALA A 85 -4.08 21.87 -8.06
C ALA A 85 -2.80 21.44 -7.37
N GLU A 86 -2.90 20.40 -6.55
CA GLU A 86 -1.77 19.82 -5.86
C GLU A 86 -0.90 18.97 -6.81
N ASP A 87 0.42 19.12 -6.72
CA ASP A 87 1.32 18.24 -7.45
C ASP A 87 1.23 16.81 -6.92
N ALA A 88 1.16 15.87 -7.85
CA ALA A 88 1.03 14.46 -7.55
C ALA A 88 2.13 13.64 -8.25
N ARG A 89 2.56 12.57 -7.59
CA ARG A 89 3.32 11.47 -8.20
C ARG A 89 2.46 10.23 -8.21
N VAL A 90 2.52 9.50 -9.32
CA VAL A 90 1.72 8.30 -9.55
C VAL A 90 2.62 7.13 -9.90
N GLY A 91 2.45 6.04 -9.18
CA GLY A 91 2.99 4.72 -9.53
C GLY A 91 1.88 3.77 -9.94
N LEU A 92 2.04 3.08 -11.07
CA LEU A 92 1.17 1.96 -11.44
C LEU A 92 1.94 0.66 -11.26
N ILE A 93 1.51 -0.15 -10.28
CA ILE A 93 2.14 -1.41 -9.93
C ILE A 93 1.32 -2.55 -10.56
N CYS A 94 1.85 -3.23 -11.56
CA CYS A 94 1.22 -4.42 -12.13
C CYS A 94 1.71 -5.70 -11.44
N PHE A 95 0.76 -6.51 -10.99
CA PHE A 95 0.95 -7.86 -10.49
C PHE A 95 0.30 -8.86 -11.44
N THR A 96 1.00 -9.96 -11.71
CA THR A 96 0.40 -11.15 -12.30
C THR A 96 0.03 -12.11 -11.18
N VAL A 97 -1.28 -12.37 -11.04
CA VAL A 97 -1.85 -13.26 -10.02
C VAL A 97 -2.33 -14.53 -10.69
N THR A 98 -1.87 -15.69 -10.21
CA THR A 98 -2.26 -17.01 -10.72
C THR A 98 -2.80 -17.88 -9.59
N LYS A 99 -3.96 -18.53 -9.80
CA LYS A 99 -4.47 -19.58 -8.91
C LYS A 99 -3.65 -20.86 -9.15
N THR A 100 -2.96 -21.33 -8.11
CA THR A 100 -2.04 -22.48 -8.19
C THR A 100 -2.59 -23.77 -7.59
N SER A 101 -3.70 -23.69 -6.86
CA SER A 101 -4.39 -24.85 -6.31
C SER A 101 -5.89 -24.57 -6.16
N PRO A 102 -6.75 -25.61 -6.13
CA PRO A 102 -8.21 -25.48 -6.04
C PRO A 102 -8.72 -25.09 -4.63
N GLY A 103 -8.05 -24.15 -3.96
CA GLY A 103 -8.46 -23.61 -2.66
C GLY A 103 -9.65 -22.65 -2.75
N GLY A 104 -10.49 -22.61 -1.71
CA GLY A 104 -11.63 -21.69 -1.60
C GLY A 104 -11.29 -20.31 -1.02
N ASP A 105 -10.00 -20.01 -0.87
CA ASP A 105 -9.53 -18.68 -0.46
C ASP A 105 -9.68 -17.67 -1.60
N ILE A 106 -9.98 -16.45 -1.20
CA ILE A 106 -10.21 -15.29 -2.07
C ILE A 106 -9.11 -14.29 -1.76
N LEU A 107 -8.47 -13.75 -2.80
CA LEU A 107 -7.41 -12.76 -2.62
C LEU A 107 -8.06 -11.37 -2.45
N ASP A 108 -7.81 -10.73 -1.31
CA ASP A 108 -8.34 -9.41 -0.98
C ASP A 108 -7.29 -8.32 -1.22
N PHE A 109 -7.51 -7.48 -2.24
CA PHE A 109 -6.62 -6.36 -2.52
C PHE A 109 -6.77 -5.20 -1.51
N THR A 110 -7.91 -5.07 -0.82
CA THR A 110 -8.15 -3.98 0.14
C THR A 110 -7.28 -4.07 1.40
N ALA A 111 -6.75 -5.27 1.69
CA ALA A 111 -5.78 -5.49 2.74
C ALA A 111 -4.36 -5.01 2.38
N MET A 112 -4.11 -4.71 1.10
CA MET A 112 -2.82 -4.23 0.62
C MET A 112 -2.73 -2.71 0.75
N GLY A 113 -1.52 -2.22 0.99
CA GLY A 113 -1.29 -0.78 1.13
C GLY A 113 0.16 -0.41 0.85
N PHE A 114 0.42 0.87 0.75
CA PHE A 114 1.74 1.41 0.45
C PHE A 114 2.41 1.97 1.70
N SER A 115 3.73 1.90 1.75
CA SER A 115 4.50 2.54 2.82
C SER A 115 5.84 3.08 2.35
N SER A 116 6.32 4.09 3.05
CA SER A 116 7.67 4.64 2.91
C SER A 116 8.08 5.37 4.19
N GLY A 117 8.92 4.72 5.01
CA GLY A 117 9.23 5.20 6.36
C GLY A 117 7.98 5.23 7.24
N ALA A 118 7.67 6.39 7.83
CA ALA A 118 6.47 6.60 8.64
C ALA A 118 5.20 6.88 7.81
N TRP A 119 5.34 7.15 6.51
CA TRP A 119 4.21 7.36 5.62
C TRP A 119 3.60 6.03 5.17
N GLY A 120 2.28 5.98 5.07
CA GLY A 120 1.57 4.88 4.44
C GLY A 120 0.17 5.29 3.99
N ASN A 121 -0.31 4.67 2.92
CA ASN A 121 -1.62 4.97 2.34
C ASN A 121 -2.19 3.74 1.60
N GLN A 122 -3.48 3.73 1.33
CA GLN A 122 -4.11 2.75 0.44
C GLN A 122 -4.25 3.31 -0.98
N PHE A 123 -4.66 2.47 -1.93
CA PHE A 123 -4.97 2.91 -3.29
C PHE A 123 -6.37 3.52 -3.39
N ASP A 124 -6.56 4.39 -4.38
CA ASP A 124 -7.88 4.90 -4.75
C ASP A 124 -8.69 3.80 -5.45
N LEU A 125 -9.88 3.49 -4.91
CA LEU A 125 -10.69 2.37 -5.40
C LEU A 125 -11.34 2.65 -6.75
N GLU A 126 -11.68 3.91 -7.05
CA GLU A 126 -12.26 4.29 -8.34
C GLU A 126 -11.22 4.13 -9.46
N LEU A 127 -10.01 4.65 -9.26
CA LEU A 127 -8.90 4.48 -10.20
C LEU A 127 -8.50 3.01 -10.33
N PHE A 128 -8.54 2.24 -9.24
CA PHE A 128 -8.30 0.79 -9.29
C PHE A 128 -9.27 0.10 -10.27
N TYR A 129 -10.57 0.39 -10.22
CA TYR A 129 -11.52 -0.21 -11.16
C TYR A 129 -11.33 0.28 -12.61
N LEU A 130 -10.96 1.55 -12.80
CA LEU A 130 -10.64 2.07 -14.14
C LEU A 130 -9.43 1.36 -14.76
N LEU A 131 -8.41 1.09 -13.95
CA LEU A 131 -7.20 0.36 -14.37
C LEU A 131 -7.44 -1.14 -14.55
N ASN A 132 -8.45 -1.71 -13.88
CA ASN A 132 -8.76 -3.13 -13.91
C ASN A 132 -10.22 -3.37 -14.31
N PRO A 133 -10.62 -3.01 -15.54
CA PRO A 133 -12.04 -3.04 -15.95
C PRO A 133 -12.64 -4.45 -15.98
N GLU A 134 -11.80 -5.49 -16.02
CA GLU A 134 -12.22 -6.90 -15.97
C GLU A 134 -12.62 -7.34 -14.55
N LEU A 135 -12.28 -6.55 -13.52
CA LEU A 135 -12.61 -6.83 -12.12
C LEU A 135 -13.88 -6.11 -11.70
N ASN A 136 -14.85 -6.87 -11.19
CA ASN A 136 -16.09 -6.32 -10.62
C ASN A 136 -16.01 -6.11 -9.09
N SER A 137 -14.86 -6.44 -8.49
CA SER A 137 -14.66 -6.52 -7.04
C SER A 137 -13.16 -6.40 -6.71
N PRO A 138 -12.75 -5.86 -5.55
CA PRO A 138 -11.36 -5.90 -5.12
C PRO A 138 -10.99 -7.27 -4.53
N PHE A 139 -11.97 -8.18 -4.46
CA PHE A 139 -11.79 -9.58 -4.10
C PHE A 139 -11.65 -10.39 -5.38
N LEU A 140 -10.48 -11.01 -5.56
CA LEU A 140 -10.18 -11.84 -6.71
C LEU A 140 -10.40 -13.32 -6.38
N ASP A 141 -11.33 -13.91 -7.11
CA ASP A 141 -11.57 -15.35 -7.13
C ASP A 141 -11.36 -15.88 -8.54
N LEU A 142 -10.34 -16.73 -8.70
CA LEU A 142 -9.96 -17.30 -9.99
C LEU A 142 -10.18 -18.82 -9.99
N PRO A 143 -10.59 -19.40 -11.13
CA PRO A 143 -10.58 -20.85 -11.29
C PRO A 143 -9.15 -21.39 -11.18
N ASP A 144 -9.01 -22.68 -10.87
CA ASP A 144 -7.69 -23.33 -10.79
C ASP A 144 -6.90 -23.17 -12.10
N GLY A 145 -5.64 -22.77 -11.99
CA GLY A 145 -4.78 -22.39 -13.12
C GLY A 145 -5.10 -21.04 -13.77
N GLY A 146 -6.18 -20.37 -13.37
CA GLY A 146 -6.56 -19.04 -13.85
C GLY A 146 -5.49 -18.00 -13.53
N THR A 147 -5.29 -17.05 -14.45
CA THR A 147 -4.32 -15.96 -14.30
C THR A 147 -4.97 -14.63 -14.65
N GLN A 148 -4.69 -13.62 -13.84
CA GLN A 148 -5.19 -12.26 -14.00
C GLN A 148 -4.05 -11.26 -13.74
N GLU A 149 -3.95 -10.25 -14.59
CA GLU A 149 -3.10 -9.08 -14.31
C GLU A 149 -3.91 -8.04 -13.54
N VAL A 150 -3.31 -7.47 -12.51
CA VAL A 150 -3.94 -6.50 -11.61
C VAL A 150 -3.00 -5.32 -11.41
N ILE A 151 -3.50 -4.11 -11.61
CA ILE A 151 -2.75 -2.86 -11.46
C ILE A 151 -3.21 -2.15 -10.18
N LEU A 152 -2.30 -1.92 -9.23
CA LEU A 152 -2.55 -1.10 -8.04
C LEU A 152 -2.03 0.33 -8.28
N PRO A 153 -2.87 1.36 -8.14
CA PRO A 153 -2.42 2.74 -8.23
C PRO A 153 -1.87 3.26 -6.89
N LEU A 154 -0.61 3.65 -6.87
CA LEU A 154 0.02 4.45 -5.82
C LEU A 154 -0.10 5.93 -6.20
N ILE A 155 -0.78 6.72 -5.37
CA ILE A 155 -0.85 8.17 -5.53
C ILE A 155 -0.18 8.82 -4.32
N LEU A 156 0.76 9.71 -4.59
CA LEU A 156 1.42 10.57 -3.63
C LEU A 156 1.05 12.01 -3.91
N LEU A 157 0.74 12.75 -2.85
CA LEU A 157 0.41 14.16 -2.92
C LEU A 157 1.50 14.97 -2.23
N GLU A 158 1.88 16.11 -2.81
CA GLU A 158 2.94 16.96 -2.28
C GLU A 158 2.73 17.35 -0.80
N SER A 159 1.50 17.66 -0.40
CA SER A 159 1.17 18.04 1.00
C SER A 159 1.40 16.93 2.03
N GLN A 160 1.57 15.67 1.59
CA GLN A 160 1.83 14.54 2.49
C GLN A 160 3.30 14.47 2.92
N PHE A 161 4.17 15.28 2.31
CA PHE A 161 5.61 15.27 2.50
C PHE A 161 6.12 16.67 2.85
N THR A 162 7.28 16.74 3.49
CA THR A 162 8.00 18.02 3.60
C THR A 162 8.59 18.41 2.24
N GLU A 163 8.89 19.70 2.04
CA GLU A 163 9.49 20.20 0.78
C GLU A 163 10.75 19.40 0.40
N GLU A 164 11.69 19.22 1.33
CA GLU A 164 12.90 18.40 1.14
C GLU A 164 12.58 16.93 0.76
N GLN A 165 11.54 16.34 1.36
CA GLN A 165 11.14 14.97 1.02
C GLN A 165 10.50 14.88 -0.37
N TRP A 166 9.80 15.93 -0.79
CA TRP A 166 9.15 16.00 -2.09
C TRP A 166 10.16 16.20 -3.23
N GLU A 167 11.18 17.02 -3.03
CA GLU A 167 12.27 17.20 -3.99
C GLU A 167 13.00 15.88 -4.29
N GLU A 168 13.11 15.00 -3.30
CA GLU A 168 13.76 13.69 -3.41
C GLU A 168 12.79 12.53 -3.68
N ILE A 169 11.51 12.81 -3.93
CA ILE A 169 10.44 11.80 -3.97
C ILE A 169 10.71 10.68 -4.99
N ASP A 170 11.33 11.02 -6.13
CA ASP A 170 11.61 10.08 -7.22
C ASP A 170 12.75 9.10 -6.89
N SER A 171 13.51 9.38 -5.83
CA SER A 171 14.60 8.54 -5.29
C SER A 171 14.22 7.79 -4.02
N ARG A 172 13.05 8.11 -3.45
CA ARG A 172 12.55 7.52 -2.21
C ARG A 172 12.08 6.09 -2.44
N GLU A 173 12.38 5.21 -1.49
CA GLU A 173 11.91 3.83 -1.52
C GLU A 173 10.44 3.73 -1.11
N PHE A 174 9.62 3.15 -1.97
CA PHE A 174 8.22 2.80 -1.68
C PHE A 174 8.03 1.31 -1.66
N TYR A 175 7.11 0.86 -0.81
CA TYR A 175 6.81 -0.54 -0.63
C TYR A 175 5.32 -0.81 -0.83
N VAL A 176 4.98 -1.87 -1.55
CA VAL A 176 3.63 -2.46 -1.53
C VAL A 176 3.61 -3.53 -0.45
N ASN A 177 2.87 -3.28 0.63
CA ASN A 177 2.67 -4.19 1.74
C ASN A 177 1.52 -5.14 1.40
N ILE A 178 1.82 -6.44 1.36
CA ILE A 178 0.86 -7.47 0.97
C ILE A 178 0.20 -8.11 2.18
N GLN A 179 1.00 -8.36 3.21
CA GLN A 179 0.59 -9.07 4.41
C GLN A 179 1.46 -8.63 5.57
N TYR A 180 0.89 -8.44 6.75
CA TYR A 180 1.64 -8.03 7.95
C TYR A 180 2.03 -9.19 8.85
N TYR A 181 1.18 -10.21 9.00
CA TYR A 181 1.41 -11.36 9.87
C TYR A 181 1.10 -12.68 9.17
N PRO A 182 1.77 -13.79 9.50
CA PRO A 182 2.86 -13.91 10.50
C PRO A 182 4.22 -13.37 10.03
N GLU A 183 4.38 -13.12 8.73
CA GLU A 183 5.54 -12.46 8.12
C GLU A 183 5.04 -11.16 7.45
N HIS A 184 5.81 -10.09 7.59
CA HIS A 184 5.51 -8.84 6.88
C HIS A 184 6.11 -8.93 5.48
N ILE A 185 5.26 -9.31 4.52
CA ILE A 185 5.64 -9.44 3.11
C ILE A 185 5.38 -8.13 2.40
N ARG A 186 6.42 -7.59 1.76
CA ARG A 186 6.34 -6.36 0.98
C ARG A 186 7.16 -6.43 -0.30
N PHE A 187 6.72 -5.75 -1.36
CA PHE A 187 7.49 -5.54 -2.57
C PHE A 187 8.11 -4.15 -2.58
N LEU A 188 9.41 -4.05 -2.86
CA LEU A 188 10.09 -2.78 -3.12
C LEU A 188 9.75 -2.29 -4.53
N CYS A 189 9.19 -1.09 -4.65
CA CYS A 189 8.95 -0.43 -5.92
C CYS A 189 10.28 0.03 -6.54
N PRO A 190 10.50 -0.15 -7.86
CA PRO A 190 11.69 0.36 -8.53
C PRO A 190 11.81 1.89 -8.42
N CYS A 191 12.99 2.38 -8.04
CA CYS A 191 13.26 3.81 -7.93
C CYS A 191 13.75 4.41 -9.28
N GLY A 192 13.55 5.72 -9.49
CA GLY A 192 14.25 6.48 -10.54
C GLY A 192 13.59 6.56 -11.92
N GLY A 193 12.26 6.74 -12.00
CA GLY A 193 11.55 7.14 -13.23
C GLY A 193 11.65 6.17 -14.41
N ARG A 194 12.21 4.97 -14.22
CA ARG A 194 12.35 3.96 -15.25
C ARG A 194 11.14 3.04 -15.24
N GLN A 195 10.46 2.94 -16.38
CA GLN A 195 9.44 1.93 -16.60
C GLN A 195 10.11 0.54 -16.73
N PHE A 196 9.60 -0.44 -15.99
CA PHE A 196 10.12 -1.82 -16.03
C PHE A 196 9.00 -2.79 -16.39
N GLY A 197 9.25 -3.66 -17.37
CA GLY A 197 8.34 -4.75 -17.77
C GLY A 197 7.57 -4.52 -19.06
N ARG A 198 6.73 -5.50 -19.44
CA ARG A 198 5.68 -5.28 -20.44
C ARG A 198 4.60 -4.43 -19.76
N LEU A 199 4.25 -3.30 -20.36
CA LEU A 199 3.02 -2.59 -20.00
C LEU A 199 1.88 -3.61 -19.99
N CYS A 200 1.23 -3.79 -18.84
CA CYS A 200 -0.05 -4.47 -18.78
C CYS A 200 -0.93 -3.70 -19.77
N VAL A 201 -1.27 -4.36 -20.89
CA VAL A 201 -1.88 -3.69 -22.03
C VAL A 201 -3.28 -3.28 -21.59
N TYR A 202 -3.43 -2.03 -21.18
CA TYR A 202 -4.74 -1.42 -21.02
C TYR A 202 -5.45 -1.57 -22.37
N ARG A 203 -6.48 -2.42 -22.41
CA ARG A 203 -7.37 -2.52 -23.55
C ARG A 203 -8.52 -1.55 -23.29
N PRO A 204 -8.55 -0.38 -23.96
CA PRO A 204 -9.68 0.52 -23.81
C PRO A 204 -10.97 -0.21 -24.18
N ILE A 205 -12.02 0.02 -23.40
CA ILE A 205 -13.37 -0.44 -23.72
C ILE A 205 -13.72 0.13 -25.09
N GLN A 206 -13.82 -0.73 -26.10
CA GLN A 206 -14.50 -0.36 -27.35
C GLN A 206 -15.97 -0.15 -26.97
N ARG A 207 -16.39 1.11 -26.79
CA ARG A 207 -17.82 1.42 -26.77
C ARG A 207 -18.38 0.89 -28.09
N SER A 208 -19.19 -0.15 -28.02
CA SER A 208 -20.04 -0.51 -29.14
C SER A 208 -20.98 0.66 -29.37
N ASP A 209 -20.74 1.40 -30.45
CA ASP A 209 -21.74 2.31 -31.00
C ASP A 209 -22.98 1.47 -31.29
N SER A 210 -23.92 1.50 -30.35
CA SER A 210 -25.28 1.02 -30.55
C SER A 210 -26.03 2.20 -31.14
N SER A 211 -26.17 2.09 -32.46
CA SER A 211 -27.14 2.74 -33.36
C SER A 211 -28.47 3.15 -32.72
#